data_AF-A0A9X8ZYI5-F1
#
_entry.id   AF-A0A9X8ZYI5-F1
#
_cell.length_a   1.000
_cell.length_b   1.000
_cell.length_c   1.000
_cell.angle_alpha   90.00
_cell.angle_beta   90.00
_cell.angle_gamma   90.00
#
_symmetry.space_group_name_H-M   'P 1'
#
loop_
_entity.id
_entity.type
_entity.pdbx_description
1 polymer ?
#
loop_
_entity_poly.entity_id
_entity_poly.type
_entity_poly.pdbx_seq_one_letter_code
_entity_poly.pdbx_strand_id
1 'polypeptide(L)' 'MKEKSFDSLQDIRSVLPFENSKITNQMEDIQDSILNGYILIQFDTDKLNGLLINVAKKEKRDITKAEIEYNIVGPQIA' A
#
# COMPACT_ATOMS: atom_id res chain seq x y z
N MET A 1 -12.16 8.32 -29.66
CA MET A 1 -12.17 8.64 -28.21
C MET A 1 -11.10 9.71 -28.00
N LYS A 2 -11.40 10.87 -27.40
CA LYS A 2 -10.35 11.84 -27.08
C LYS A 2 -9.54 11.25 -25.91
N GLU A 3 -8.24 11.07 -26.11
CA GLU A 3 -7.34 10.77 -25.00
C GLU A 3 -7.42 11.93 -24.00
N LYS A 4 -7.66 11.59 -22.73
CA LYS A 4 -7.64 12.57 -21.65
C LYS A 4 -6.17 12.77 -21.27
N SER A 5 -5.64 13.97 -21.52
CA SER A 5 -4.29 14.32 -21.07
C SER A 5 -4.28 14.46 -19.54
N PHE A 6 -3.16 14.07 -18.94
CA PHE A 6 -2.88 14.31 -17.53
C PHE A 6 -1.78 15.35 -17.45
N ASP A 7 -2.17 16.62 -17.27
CA ASP A 7 -1.24 17.74 -17.31
C ASP A 7 -0.74 18.12 -15.90
N SER A 8 -1.38 17.60 -14.85
CA SER A 8 -1.02 17.80 -13.46
C SER A 8 -1.16 16.55 -12.59
N LEU A 9 -0.49 16.56 -11.42
CA LEU A 9 -0.68 15.55 -10.38
C LEU A 9 -2.13 15.51 -9.85
N GLN A 10 -2.84 16.64 -9.95
CA GLN A 10 -4.23 16.81 -9.55
C GLN A 10 -5.16 16.05 -10.48
N ASP A 11 -4.85 16.03 -11.79
CA ASP A 11 -5.61 15.25 -12.75
C ASP A 11 -5.55 13.76 -12.42
N ILE A 12 -4.35 13.26 -12.09
CA ILE A 12 -4.15 11.88 -11.64
C ILE A 12 -4.90 11.61 -10.34
N ARG A 13 -4.78 12.50 -9.35
CA ARG A 13 -5.49 12.38 -8.07
C ARG A 13 -7.01 12.34 -8.25
N SER A 14 -7.55 13.04 -9.25
CA SER A 14 -9.00 13.10 -9.51
C SER A 14 -9.59 11.82 -10.11
N VAL A 15 -8.78 10.99 -10.77
CA VAL A 15 -9.24 9.77 -11.46
C VAL A 15 -8.92 8.50 -10.69
N LEU A 16 -7.92 8.52 -9.82
CA LEU A 16 -7.54 7.35 -9.06
C LEU A 16 -8.42 7.19 -7.82
N PRO A 17 -9.03 6.01 -7.59
CA PRO A 17 -9.98 5.78 -6.50
C PRO A 17 -9.28 5.49 -5.17
N PHE A 18 -8.20 6.21 -4.85
CA PHE A 18 -7.47 6.04 -3.59
C PHE A 18 -7.82 7.18 -2.63
N GLU A 19 -8.46 6.84 -1.50
CA GLU A 19 -8.85 7.84 -0.50
C GLU A 19 -7.64 8.53 0.16
N ASN A 20 -6.52 7.80 0.31
CA ASN A 20 -5.29 8.32 0.90
C ASN A 20 -4.25 8.66 -0.18
N SER A 21 -4.31 9.91 -0.65
CA SER A 21 -3.32 10.50 -1.53
C SER A 21 -2.89 11.90 -1.05
N LYS A 22 -1.59 12.21 -1.17
CA LYS A 22 -0.99 13.47 -0.72
C LYS A 22 -0.04 14.01 -1.78
N ILE A 23 -0.24 15.24 -2.21
CA ILE A 23 0.76 15.97 -3.02
C ILE A 23 1.68 16.69 -2.04
N THR A 24 2.99 16.47 -2.16
CA THR A 24 3.99 17.08 -1.27
C THR A 24 5.27 17.36 -2.03
N ASN A 25 6.03 18.33 -1.52
CA ASN A 25 7.41 18.60 -1.91
C ASN A 25 8.41 18.45 -0.75
N GLN A 26 7.94 17.92 0.39
CA GLN A 26 8.75 17.71 1.58
C GLN A 26 9.43 16.34 1.52
N MET A 27 10.76 16.31 1.58
CA MET A 27 11.53 15.07 1.49
C MET A 27 11.18 14.08 2.61
N GLU A 28 10.98 14.58 3.83
CA GLU A 28 10.63 13.77 5.00
C GLU A 28 9.31 13.02 4.78
N ASP A 29 8.27 13.71 4.30
CA ASP A 29 7.00 13.10 3.94
C ASP A 29 7.15 11.98 2.90
N ILE A 30 8.00 12.22 1.89
CA ILE A 30 8.24 11.29 0.79
C ILE A 30 8.93 10.02 1.32
N GLN A 31 10.01 10.19 2.10
CA GLN A 31 10.76 9.08 2.66
C GLN A 31 9.88 8.21 3.57
N ASP A 32 9.18 8.85 4.52
CA ASP A 32 8.30 8.14 5.45
C ASP A 32 7.20 7.38 4.72
N SER A 33 6.57 8.00 3.72
CA SER A 33 5.48 7.38 2.97
C SER A 33 5.96 6.20 2.12
N ILE A 34 7.10 6.33 1.44
CA ILE A 34 7.68 5.25 0.64
C ILE A 34 7.98 4.03 1.51
N LEU A 35 8.57 4.23 2.69
CA LEU A 35 8.86 3.14 3.64
C LEU A 35 7.60 2.48 4.20
N ASN A 36 6.46 3.15 4.15
CA ASN A 36 5.17 2.66 4.65
C ASN A 36 4.22 2.20 3.53
N GLY A 37 4.75 1.89 2.34
CA GLY A 37 3.99 1.25 1.25
C GLY A 37 3.16 2.22 0.41
N TYR A 38 3.61 3.48 0.30
CA TYR A 38 3.12 4.41 -0.71
C TYR A 38 3.93 4.27 -2.01
N ILE A 39 3.30 4.63 -3.12
CA ILE A 39 3.99 4.92 -4.39
C ILE A 39 4.11 6.44 -4.58
N LEU A 40 5.18 6.87 -5.24
CA LEU A 40 5.39 8.27 -5.64
C LEU A 40 5.21 8.40 -7.16
N ILE A 41 4.36 9.34 -7.58
CA ILE A 41 4.21 9.76 -8.98
C ILE A 41 4.79 11.17 -9.12
N GLN A 42 5.76 11.33 -10.02
CA GLN A 42 6.39 12.61 -10.38
C GLN A 42 6.41 12.78 -11.89
N PHE A 43 6.12 13.98 -12.37
CA PHE A 43 6.20 14.32 -13.80
C PHE A 43 7.60 14.78 -14.22
N ASP A 44 8.34 15.32 -13.27
CA ASP A 44 9.66 15.88 -13.47
C ASP A 44 10.53 15.40 -12.29
N THR A 45 11.52 14.57 -12.58
CA THR A 45 12.39 13.95 -11.57
C THR A 45 13.25 14.98 -10.85
N ASP A 46 13.47 16.15 -11.44
CA ASP A 46 14.30 17.21 -10.87
C ASP A 46 13.51 18.11 -9.91
N LYS A 47 12.18 17.94 -9.83
CA LYS A 47 11.32 18.67 -8.90
C LYS A 47 10.90 17.77 -7.76
N LEU A 48 11.16 18.24 -6.54
CA LEU A 48 10.75 17.55 -5.31
C LEU A 48 9.23 17.39 -5.14
N ASN A 49 8.41 17.98 -6.01
CA ASN A 49 6.95 17.91 -5.94
C ASN A 49 6.42 16.60 -6.55
N GLY A 50 5.74 15.78 -5.76
CA GLY A 50 5.17 14.52 -6.21
C GLY A 50 3.88 14.13 -5.50
N LEU A 51 3.17 13.16 -6.08
CA LEU A 51 1.93 12.60 -5.56
C LEU A 51 2.23 11.26 -4.89
N LEU A 52 2.01 11.20 -3.58
CA LEU A 52 2.06 9.99 -2.78
C LEU A 52 0.69 9.32 -2.77
N ILE A 53 0.65 8.02 -3.03
CA ILE A 53 -0.58 7.22 -3.03
C ILE A 53 -0.36 5.99 -2.15
N ASN A 54 -1.22 5.81 -1.15
CA ASN A 54 -1.17 4.62 -0.31
C ASN A 54 -1.68 3.41 -1.10
N VAL A 55 -0.80 2.44 -1.35
CA VAL A 55 -1.15 1.17 -2.00
C VAL A 55 -0.96 -0.02 -1.05
N ALA A 56 -0.62 0.24 0.21
CA ALA A 56 -0.43 -0.79 1.21
C ALA A 56 -1.76 -1.47 1.51
N LYS A 57 -1.92 -2.70 1.03
CA LYS A 57 -3.06 -3.55 1.37
C LYS A 57 -2.92 -3.95 2.83
N LYS A 58 -3.88 -3.57 3.68
CA LYS A 58 -3.98 -4.06 5.07
C LYS A 58 -4.49 -5.50 5.07
N GLU A 59 -3.70 -6.42 4.53
CA GLU A 59 -3.93 -7.84 4.73
C GLU A 59 -3.43 -8.19 6.13
N LYS A 60 -4.37 -8.34 7.06
CA LYS A 60 -4.03 -9.04 8.30
C LYS A 60 -3.82 -10.48 7.90
N ARG A 61 -2.65 -11.06 8.21
CA ARG A 61 -2.54 -12.52 8.24
C ARG A 61 -3.64 -12.99 9.17
N ASP A 62 -4.48 -13.92 8.71
CA ASP A 62 -5.37 -14.63 9.63
C ASP A 62 -4.47 -15.24 10.70
N ILE A 63 -4.60 -14.72 11.93
CA ILE A 63 -3.97 -15.33 13.09
C ILE A 63 -4.87 -16.52 13.41
N THR A 64 -4.74 -17.60 12.63
CA THR A 64 -5.35 -18.87 12.99
C THR A 64 -4.79 -19.27 14.35
N LYS A 65 -5.67 -19.71 15.25
CA LYS A 65 -5.21 -20.30 16.52
C LYS A 65 -4.27 -21.45 16.17
N ALA A 66 -3.14 -21.54 16.86
CA ALA A 66 -2.26 -22.68 16.73
C ALA A 66 -3.08 -23.96 16.98
N GLU A 67 -3.20 -24.80 15.95
CA GLU A 67 -3.83 -26.11 16.09
C GLU A 67 -2.88 -26.99 16.91
N ILE A 68 -3.36 -27.51 18.05
CA ILE A 68 -2.60 -28.47 18.85
C ILE A 68 -3.04 -29.86 18.43
N GLU A 69 -2.23 -30.54 17.62
CA GLU A 69 -2.46 -31.94 17.28
C GLU A 69 -2.04 -32.83 18.46
N TYR A 70 -3.01 -33.41 19.17
CA TYR A 70 -2.76 -34.46 20.16
C TYR A 70 -2.93 -35.83 19.52
N ASN A 71 -1.84 -36.53 19.22
CA ASN A 71 -1.88 -37.97 18.93
C ASN A 71 -1.92 -38.75 20.24
N ILE A 72 -3.12 -38.93 20.81
CA ILE A 72 -3.31 -39.84 21.94
C ILE A 72 -3.46 -41.26 21.36
N VAL A 73 -2.37 -42.02 21.37
CA VAL A 73 -2.45 -43.48 21.32
C VAL A 73 -2.48 -43.97 22.77
N GLY A 74 -3.68 -44.25 23.28
CA GLY A 74 -3.83 -44.98 24.53
C GLY A 74 -3.42 -46.45 24.32
N PRO A 75 -2.79 -47.11 25.29
CA PRO A 75 -2.50 -48.54 25.18
C PRO A 75 -3.82 -49.32 25.09
N GLN A 76 -4.04 -50.03 23.99
CA GLN A 76 -5.11 -51.01 23.86
C GLN A 76 -4.68 -52.25 24.66
N ILE A 77 -5.31 -52.48 25.81
CA ILE A 77 -5.02 -53.62 26.66
C ILE A 77 -5.53 -54.86 25.93
N ALA A 78 -4.60 -55.76 25.56
CA ALA A 78 -4.88 -57.06 24.95
C ALA A 78 -5.19 -58.13 26.01
#